data_AF-A0A4Y2JWN4-F1
#
_entry.id   AF-A0A4Y2JWN4-F1
#
_cell.length_a   1.000
_cell.length_b   1.000
_cell.length_c   1.000
_cell.angle_alpha   90.00
_cell.angle_beta   90.00
_cell.angle_gamma   90.00
#
_symmetry.space_group_name_H-M   'P 1'
#
loop_
_entity.id
_entity.type
_entity.pdbx_description
1 polymer ?
#
loop_
_entity_poly.entity_id
_entity_poly.type
_entity_poly.pdbx_seq_one_letter_code
_entity_poly.pdbx_strand_id
1 'polypeptide(L)'
;MHFKNERIISHHFPTNWLLKSLDLNTCDFWICGYLQHVVFSGMIANVAELKTRIAQHIHNINKDTLRSVVEHDISWFELAAEKRWTAY
;
A
#
# COMPACT_ATOMS: atom_id res chain seq x y z
N MET A 1 -3.50 30.43 -0.30
CA MET A 1 -4.22 29.16 -0.11
C MET A 1 -3.29 28.20 0.61
N HIS A 2 -3.32 28.17 1.95
CA HIS A 2 -2.49 27.26 2.75
C HIS A 2 -3.24 25.93 2.90
N PHE A 3 -2.68 24.84 2.37
CA PHE A 3 -3.12 23.48 2.69
C PHE A 3 -2.76 23.20 4.14
N LYS A 4 -3.70 23.50 5.03
CA LYS A 4 -3.61 23.19 6.46
C LYS A 4 -3.72 21.67 6.58
N ASN A 5 -2.63 21.04 7.01
CA ASN A 5 -2.49 19.72 7.66
C ASN A 5 -3.78 18.95 8.00
N GLU A 6 -4.54 18.53 7.01
CA GLU A 6 -5.62 17.56 7.15
C GLU A 6 -5.09 16.20 6.67
N ARG A 7 -4.03 15.71 7.32
CA ARG A 7 -3.58 14.32 7.13
C ARG A 7 -4.48 13.40 7.96
N ILE A 8 -5.53 12.91 7.30
CA ILE A 8 -6.52 11.96 7.83
C ILE A 8 -5.95 10.54 7.80
N ILE A 9 -4.75 10.27 8.32
CA ILE A 9 -4.27 8.87 8.43
C ILE A 9 -3.51 8.70 9.74
N SER A 10 -3.86 7.62 10.45
CA SER A 10 -3.48 7.30 11.82
C SER A 10 -1.97 7.20 12.01
N HIS A 11 -1.41 8.15 12.78
CA HIS A 11 -0.03 8.17 13.28
C HIS A 11 0.25 7.13 14.40
N HIS A 12 -0.61 6.15 14.66
CA HIS A 12 -0.50 5.26 15.83
C HIS A 12 0.36 4.00 15.63
N PHE A 13 1.14 3.90 14.54
CA PHE A 13 2.15 2.86 14.44
C PHE A 13 3.49 3.36 15.02
N PRO A 14 4.14 2.61 15.93
CA PRO A 14 5.39 3.01 16.59
C PRO A 14 6.62 2.87 15.68
N THR A 15 6.46 3.07 14.36
CA THR A 15 7.55 2.98 13.39
C THR A 15 7.81 4.37 12.83
N ASN A 16 9.00 4.91 13.08
CA ASN A 16 9.48 6.16 12.48
C ASN A 16 9.70 5.94 10.97
N TRP A 17 8.65 6.11 10.18
CA TRP A 17 8.72 6.12 8.72
C TRP A 17 9.59 7.28 8.24
N LEU A 18 10.38 7.06 7.18
CA LEU A 18 11.18 8.12 6.54
C LEU A 18 10.25 9.21 5.99
N LEU A 19 10.64 10.49 6.09
CA LEU A 19 9.86 11.67 5.68
C LEU A 19 9.40 11.69 4.19
N LYS A 20 9.88 10.73 3.38
CA LYS A 20 9.53 10.54 1.96
C LYS A 20 8.88 9.17 1.67
N SER A 21 8.63 8.35 2.68
CA SER A 21 7.77 7.17 2.54
C SER A 21 6.37 7.68 2.30
N LEU A 22 5.70 7.20 1.26
CA LEU A 22 4.28 7.45 1.07
C LEU A 22 3.58 7.03 2.39
N ASP A 23 2.74 7.89 2.96
CA ASP A 23 2.04 7.68 4.25
C ASP A 23 1.04 6.47 4.22
N LEU A 24 1.12 5.63 3.18
CA LEU A 24 0.37 4.39 3.01
C LEU A 24 1.20 3.23 3.55
N ASN A 25 0.57 2.31 4.30
CA ASN A 25 1.24 1.06 4.63
C ASN A 25 1.57 0.33 3.31
N THR A 26 2.63 -0.48 3.24
CA THR A 26 3.00 -1.11 1.98
C THR A 26 1.91 -2.03 1.41
N CYS A 27 1.07 -2.64 2.26
CA CYS A 27 -0.12 -3.33 1.80
C CYS A 27 -1.10 -2.39 1.09
N ASP A 28 -1.34 -1.18 1.58
CA ASP A 28 -2.21 -0.19 0.94
C ASP A 28 -1.62 0.26 -0.39
N PHE A 29 -0.29 0.43 -0.47
CA PHE A 29 0.38 0.74 -1.74
C PHE A 29 0.22 -0.40 -2.75
N TRP A 30 0.47 -1.64 -2.31
CA TRP A 30 0.33 -2.82 -3.16
C TRP A 30 -1.12 -3.03 -3.61
N ILE A 31 -2.08 -2.97 -2.69
CA ILE A 31 -3.51 -3.13 -2.98
C ILE A 31 -3.97 -2.03 -3.95
N CYS A 32 -3.56 -0.78 -3.73
CA CYS A 32 -3.93 0.33 -4.61
C CYS A 32 -3.38 0.14 -6.03
N GLY A 33 -2.08 -0.19 -6.16
CA GLY A 33 -1.44 -0.45 -7.45
C GLY A 33 -2.02 -1.67 -8.17
N TYR A 34 -2.27 -2.75 -7.43
CA TYR A 34 -2.92 -3.96 -7.96
C TYR A 34 -4.32 -3.64 -8.49
N LEU A 35 -5.18 -3.00 -7.67
CA LEU A 35 -6.54 -2.66 -8.05
C LEU A 35 -6.56 -1.72 -9.25
N GLN A 36 -5.67 -0.72 -9.31
CA GLN A 36 -5.56 0.13 -10.50
C GLN A 36 -5.23 -0.70 -11.75
N HIS A 37 -4.26 -1.61 -11.66
CA HIS A 37 -3.87 -2.42 -12.81
C HIS A 37 -5.00 -3.34 -13.29
N VAL A 38 -5.67 -4.06 -12.37
CA VAL A 38 -6.68 -5.06 -12.76
C VAL A 38 -8.04 -4.44 -13.10
N VAL A 39 -8.50 -3.44 -12.34
CA VAL A 39 -9.83 -2.83 -12.55
C VAL A 39 -9.89 -2.06 -13.86
N PHE A 40 -8.80 -1.35 -14.20
CA PHE A 40 -8.70 -0.54 -15.44
C PHE A 40 -8.11 -1.31 -16.63
N SER A 41 -7.88 -2.63 -16.51
CA SER A 41 -7.37 -3.47 -17.61
C SER A 41 -8.33 -3.60 -18.81
N GLY A 42 -9.58 -3.16 -18.67
CA GLY A 42 -10.57 -3.13 -19.75
C GLY A 42 -11.49 -1.91 -19.64
N MET A 43 -12.24 -1.64 -20.72
CA MET A 43 -13.21 -0.54 -20.76
C MET A 43 -14.20 -0.67 -19.59
N ILE A 44 -14.48 0.46 -18.93
CA ILE A 44 -15.47 0.57 -17.86
C ILE A 44 -16.57 1.48 -18.37
N ALA A 45 -17.78 0.94 -18.52
CA ALA A 45 -18.89 1.66 -19.13
C ALA A 45 -19.54 2.67 -18.17
N ASN A 46 -19.53 2.39 -16.86
CA ASN A 46 -20.15 3.25 -15.86
C ASN A 46 -19.61 3.00 -14.44
N VAL A 47 -20.04 3.84 -13.50
CA VAL A 47 -19.61 3.80 -12.09
C VAL A 47 -20.09 2.53 -11.37
N ALA A 48 -21.23 1.95 -11.74
CA ALA A 48 -21.73 0.73 -11.11
C ALA A 48 -20.87 -0.50 -11.48
N GLU A 49 -20.43 -0.56 -12.73
CA GLU A 49 -19.47 -1.56 -13.20
C GLU A 49 -18.12 -1.41 -12.49
N LEU A 50 -17.61 -0.18 -12.36
CA LEU A 50 -16.38 0.11 -11.61
C LEU A 50 -16.46 -0.42 -10.17
N LYS A 51 -17.53 -0.09 -9.44
CA LYS A 51 -17.73 -0.54 -8.06
C LYS A 51 -17.79 -2.06 -7.97
N THR A 52 -18.49 -2.70 -8.90
CA THR A 52 -18.60 -4.17 -8.96
C THR A 52 -17.24 -4.83 -9.21
N ARG A 53 -16.46 -4.32 -10.17
CA ARG A 53 -15.12 -4.84 -10.48
C ARG A 53 -14.17 -4.68 -9.29
N ILE A 54 -14.17 -3.52 -8.63
CA ILE A 54 -13.37 -3.30 -7.41
C ILE A 54 -13.72 -4.34 -6.34
N ALA A 55 -15.02 -4.51 -6.03
CA ALA A 55 -15.46 -5.47 -5.03
C ALA A 55 -15.06 -6.91 -5.39
N GLN A 56 -15.27 -7.32 -6.65
CA GLN A 56 -14.88 -8.65 -7.14
C GLN A 56 -13.38 -8.89 -6.99
N HIS A 57 -12.54 -7.94 -7.40
CA HIS A 57 -11.09 -8.09 -7.31
C HIS A 57 -10.62 -8.11 -5.87
N ILE A 58 -11.16 -7.28 -4.97
CA ILE A 58 -10.84 -7.33 -3.54
C ILE A 58 -11.18 -8.70 -2.95
N HIS A 59 -12.35 -9.27 -3.29
CA HIS A 59 -12.73 -10.60 -2.84
C HIS A 59 -11.83 -11.73 -3.37
N ASN A 60 -11.23 -11.53 -4.55
CA ASN A 60 -10.36 -12.51 -5.20
C ASN A 60 -8.88 -12.38 -4.80
N ILE A 61 -8.50 -11.34 -4.03
CA ILE A 61 -7.11 -11.21 -3.56
C ILE A 61 -6.77 -12.42 -2.69
N ASN A 62 -5.71 -13.13 -3.07
CA ASN A 62 -5.21 -14.25 -2.27
C ASN A 62 -4.58 -13.72 -0.97
N LYS A 63 -5.00 -14.31 0.16
CA LYS A 63 -4.44 -14.01 1.48
C LYS A 63 -2.94 -14.29 1.56
N ASP A 64 -2.44 -15.31 0.87
CA ASP A 64 -1.01 -15.62 0.84
C ASP A 64 -0.21 -14.56 0.08
N THR A 65 -0.80 -13.93 -0.93
CA THR A 65 -0.19 -12.78 -1.62
C THR A 65 -0.06 -11.59 -0.68
N LEU A 66 -1.11 -11.27 0.09
CA LEU A 66 -1.04 -10.22 1.09
C LEU A 66 0.00 -10.52 2.17
N ARG A 67 0.07 -11.78 2.63
CA ARG A 67 1.10 -12.21 3.59
C ARG A 67 2.51 -12.00 3.03
N SER A 68 2.75 -12.41 1.79
CA SER A 68 4.06 -12.26 1.13
C SER A 68 4.48 -10.80 0.98
N VAL A 69 3.53 -9.88 0.72
CA VAL A 69 3.81 -8.43 0.69
C VAL A 69 4.31 -7.95 2.05
N VAL A 70 3.62 -8.30 3.13
CA VAL A 70 4.02 -7.93 4.51
C VAL A 70 5.38 -8.53 4.87
N GLU A 71 5.61 -9.82 4.56
CA GLU A 71 6.88 -10.50 4.83
C GLU A 71 8.04 -9.87 4.05
N HIS A 72 7.78 -9.43 2.81
CA HIS A 72 8.76 -8.70 2.02
C HIS A 72 9.16 -7.38 2.68
N ASP A 73 8.20 -6.62 3.20
CA ASP A 73 8.48 -5.37 3.91
C ASP A 73 9.29 -5.58 5.17
N ILE A 74 8.90 -6.55 6.00
CA ILE A 74 9.63 -6.91 7.22
C ILE A 74 11.09 -7.21 6.87
N SER A 75 11.31 -8.04 5.84
CA SER A 75 12.66 -8.38 5.36
C SER A 75 13.41 -7.14 4.86
N TRP A 76 12.71 -6.21 4.20
CA TRP A 76 13.28 -4.94 3.73
C TRP A 76 13.71 -4.04 4.90
N PHE A 77 12.92 -3.97 5.97
CA PHE A 77 13.25 -3.22 7.17
C PHE A 77 14.43 -3.83 7.93
N GLU A 78 14.48 -5.15 8.06
CA GLU A 78 15.60 -5.86 8.68
C GLU A 78 16.90 -5.60 7.90
N LEU A 79 16.87 -5.71 6.57
CA LEU A 79 18.02 -5.40 5.72
C LEU A 79 18.44 -3.93 5.81
N ALA A 80 17.48 -3.00 5.82
CA ALA A 80 17.76 -1.58 5.97
C ALA A 80 18.38 -1.25 7.34
N ALA A 81 17.97 -1.95 8.40
CA ALA A 81 18.57 -1.83 9.72
C ALA A 81 20.00 -2.37 9.72
N GLU A 82 20.24 -3.57 9.18
CA GLU A 82 21.56 -4.20 9.10
C GLU A 82 22.58 -3.33 8.35
N LYS A 83 22.20 -2.81 7.17
CA LYS A 83 23.04 -1.90 6.38
C LYS A 83 23.39 -0.60 7.10
N ARG A 84 22.56 -0.17 8.05
CA ARG A 84 22.80 1.04 8.86
C ARG A 84 23.82 0.79 9.98
N TRP A 85 23.94 -0.44 10.45
CA TRP A 85 24.96 -0.85 11.43
C TRP A 85 26.34 -1.04 10.79
N THR A 86 26.41 -1.44 9.51
CA THR A 86 27.68 -1.59 8.77
C THR A 86 28.26 -0.28 8.22
N ALA A 87 27.59 0.85 8.46
CA ALA A 87 28.03 2.19 8.01
C ALA A 87 28.81 2.97 9.09
N TYR A 88 29.17 2.32 10.20
CA TYR A 88 30.05 2.83 11.26
C TYR A 88 31.30 1.97 11.40
#